data_AF-A0A2D7PF83-F1
#
_entry.id   AF-A0A2D7PF83-F1
#
_cell.length_a   1.000
_cell.length_b   1.000
_cell.length_c   1.000
_cell.angle_alpha   90.00
_cell.angle_beta   90.00
_cell.angle_gamma   90.00
#
_symmetry.space_group_name_H-M   'P 1'
#
loop_
_entity.id
_entity.type
_entity.pdbx_description
1 polymer ?
#
loop_
_entity_poly.entity_id
_entity_poly.type
_entity_poly.pdbx_seq_one_letter_code
_entity_poly.pdbx_strand_id
1 'polypeptide(L)' 'MIEFLLVFMIDEKIIDRTQRFKNVDRCLYFAERLTAQPNIPNEDGKPGKIITYCKPVRKN' A
#
# COMPACT_ATOMS: atom_id res chain seq x y z
N MET A 1 -16.13 -7.34 -12.58
CA MET A 1 -14.89 -6.61 -12.95
C MET A 1 -13.92 -6.70 -11.78
N ILE A 2 -12.63 -6.91 -12.03
CA ILE A 2 -11.60 -6.92 -10.98
C ILE A 2 -11.04 -5.50 -10.86
N GLU A 3 -10.78 -5.06 -9.63
CA GLU A 3 -9.99 -3.87 -9.33
C GLU A 3 -8.81 -4.28 -8.44
N PHE A 4 -7.79 -3.42 -8.38
CA PHE A 4 -6.59 -3.64 -7.58
C PHE A 4 -6.59 -2.64 -6.43
N LEU A 5 -6.70 -3.16 -5.22
CA LEU A 5 -6.65 -2.37 -4.00
C LEU A 5 -5.20 -2.22 -3.56
N LEU A 6 -4.74 -0.99 -3.42
CA LEU A 6 -3.45 -0.72 -2.79
C LEU A 6 -3.64 -0.85 -1.28
N VAL A 7 -2.98 -1.84 -0.68
CA VAL A 7 -2.94 -2.00 0.77
C VAL A 7 -1.71 -1.25 1.27
N PHE A 8 -1.93 -0.23 2.08
CA PHE A 8 -0.88 0.60 2.67
C PHE A 8 -0.66 0.21 4.13
N MET A 9 0.54 -0.24 4.46
CA MET A 9 0.93 -0.68 5.80
C MET A 9 2.16 0.07 6.27
N ILE A 10 2.25 0.23 7.58
CA ILE A 10 3.50 0.57 8.28
C ILE A 10 3.83 -0.64 9.14
N ASP A 11 4.98 -1.26 8.87
CA ASP A 11 5.36 -2.55 9.41
C ASP A 11 4.23 -3.57 9.21
N GLU A 12 3.67 -4.12 10.28
CA GLU A 12 2.59 -5.11 10.22
C GLU A 12 1.18 -4.49 10.33
N LYS A 13 1.08 -3.17 10.52
CA LYS A 13 -0.20 -2.47 10.74
C LYS A 13 -0.76 -1.94 9.42
N ILE A 14 -2.00 -2.33 9.12
CA ILE A 14 -2.77 -1.76 8.01
C ILE A 14 -3.17 -0.31 8.35
N ILE A 15 -2.79 0.63 7.49
CA ILE A 15 -3.07 2.06 7.64
C ILE A 15 -4.17 2.51 6.69
N ASP A 16 -4.12 2.12 5.42
CA ASP A 16 -5.17 2.45 4.44
C ASP A 16 -5.46 1.29 3.47
N ARG A 17 -6.74 1.21 3.07
CA ARG A 17 -7.30 0.22 2.13
C ARG A 17 -8.40 0.83 1.26
N THR A 18 -8.33 2.13 0.96
CA THR A 18 -9.37 2.83 0.21
C THR A 18 -8.98 3.07 -1.25
N GLN A 19 -7.68 3.24 -1.53
CA GLN A 19 -7.18 3.51 -2.87
C GLN A 19 -7.32 2.28 -3.80
N ARG A 20 -8.05 2.47 -4.91
CA ARG A 20 -8.33 1.42 -5.91
C ARG A 20 -7.85 1.83 -7.29
N PHE A 21 -7.46 0.83 -8.08
CA PHE A 21 -6.99 0.99 -9.45
C PHE A 21 -7.70 -0.01 -10.36
N LYS A 22 -8.04 0.42 -11.59
CA LYS A 22 -8.58 -0.48 -12.63
C LYS A 22 -7.49 -1.28 -13.34
N ASN A 23 -6.26 -0.76 -13.36
CA ASN A 23 -5.11 -1.36 -14.04
C ASN A 23 -4.06 -1.77 -13.00
N VAL A 24 -3.47 -2.96 -13.17
CA VAL A 24 -2.52 -3.56 -12.22
C VAL A 24 -1.19 -2.81 -12.22
N ASP A 25 -0.68 -2.42 -13.39
CA ASP A 25 0.60 -1.73 -13.54
C ASP A 25 0.61 -0.40 -12.81
N ARG A 26 -0.50 0.33 -12.85
CA ARG A 26 -0.67 1.59 -12.12
C ARG A 26 -0.68 1.35 -10.61
N CYS A 27 -1.32 0.27 -10.14
CA CYS A 27 -1.26 -0.09 -8.73
C CYS A 27 0.18 -0.41 -8.31
N LEU A 28 0.86 -1.28 -9.07
CA LEU A 28 2.23 -1.71 -8.81
C LEU A 28 3.21 -0.53 -8.83
N TYR A 29 3.05 0.41 -9.76
CA TYR A 29 3.85 1.64 -9.83
C TYR A 29 3.88 2.41 -8.50
N PHE A 30 2.73 2.55 -7.85
CA PHE A 30 2.65 3.21 -6.55
C PHE A 30 3.16 2.30 -5.43
N ALA A 31 2.82 1.01 -5.46
CA ALA A 31 3.25 0.07 -4.43
C ALA A 31 4.78 -0.02 -4.33
N GLU A 32 5.47 -0.12 -5.47
CA GLU A 32 6.93 -0.17 -5.53
C GLU A 32 7.55 1.13 -4.99
N ARG A 33 7.03 2.29 -5.41
CA ARG A 33 7.57 3.60 -4.99
C ARG A 33 7.38 3.89 -3.51
N LEU A 34 6.23 3.52 -2.97
CA LEU A 34 5.92 3.70 -1.54
C LEU A 34 6.75 2.74 -0.70
N THR A 35 6.87 1.47 -1.10
CA THR A 35 7.69 0.48 -0.39
C THR A 35 9.18 0.83 -0.44
N ALA A 36 9.66 1.49 -1.51
CA ALA A 36 11.03 1.95 -1.63
C ALA A 36 11.37 3.17 -0.76
N GLN A 37 10.39 3.80 -0.11
CA GLN A 37 10.66 4.94 0.78
C GLN A 37 11.54 4.51 1.98
N PRO A 38 12.36 5.44 2.51
CA PRO A 38 13.08 5.21 3.75
C PRO A 38 12.10 5.00 4.91
N ASN A 39 12.63 4.51 6.03
CA ASN A 39 11.83 4.39 7.24
C ASN A 39 11.34 5.78 7.68
N ILE A 40 10.09 5.86 8.09
CA ILE A 40 9.44 7.10 8.51
C ILE A 40 9.32 7.14 10.05
N PRO A 41 9.39 8.32 10.67
CA PRO A 41 9.07 8.45 12.09
C PRO A 41 7.66 7.94 12.38
N ASN A 42 7.51 7.14 13.43
CA ASN A 42 6.22 6.70 13.94
C ASN A 42 5.93 7.36 15.30
N GLU A 43 4.67 7.38 15.73
CA GLU A 43 4.23 8.01 16.98
C GLU A 43 4.95 7.43 18.22
N ASP A 44 5.33 6.16 18.15
CA ASP A 44 6.07 5.44 19.20
C ASP A 44 7.57 5.77 19.25
N GLY A 45 8.04 6.73 18.43
CA GLY A 45 9.43 7.15 18.34
C GLY A 45 10.37 6.17 17.62
N LYS A 46 9.88 4.98 17.24
CA LYS A 46 10.62 4.01 16.43
C LYS A 46 10.32 4.23 14.94
N PRO A 47 11.34 4.26 14.05
CA PRO A 47 11.10 4.36 12.62
C PRO A 47 10.34 3.12 12.10
N GLY A 48 9.25 3.33 11.37
CA GLY A 48 8.47 2.27 10.74
C GLY A 48 8.76 2.17 9.25
N LYS A 49 8.69 0.95 8.71
CA LYS A 49 8.86 0.70 7.27
C LYS A 49 7.52 0.75 6.56
N ILE A 50 7.44 1.55 5.50
CA ILE A 50 6.29 1.50 4.59
C ILE A 50 6.33 0.19 3.81
N ILE A 51 5.24 -0.57 3.89
CA ILE A 51 5.04 -1.81 3.13
C ILE A 51 3.73 -1.65 2.37
N THR A 52 3.77 -1.82 1.06
CA THR A 52 2.56 -1.71 0.24
C THR A 52 2.49 -2.78 -0.81
N TYR A 53 1.29 -3.22 -1.13
CA TYR A 53 1.07 -4.24 -2.16
C TYR A 53 -0.31 -4.10 -2.80
N CYS A 54 -0.44 -4.69 -3.98
CA CYS A 54 -1.67 -4.66 -4.77
C CYS A 54 -2.46 -5.95 -4.55
N LYS A 55 -3.63 -5.83 -3.93
CA LYS A 55 -4.57 -6.93 -3.72
C LYS A 55 -5.67 -6.91 -4.79
N PRO A 56 -5.78 -7.93 -5.65
CA PRO A 56 -6.94 -8.07 -6.53
C PRO A 56 -8.22 -8.23 -5.70
N VAL A 57 -9.25 -7.46 -6.03
CA VAL A 57 -10.55 -7.48 -5.37
C VAL A 57 -11.67 -7.50 -6.42
N ARG A 58 -12.73 -8.26 -6.13
CA ARG A 58 -13.93 -8.22 -6.96
C ARG A 58 -14.61 -6.87 -6.74
N LYS A 59 -14.93 -6.16 -7.82
CA LYS A 59 -15.80 -4.99 -7.76
C LYS A 59 -17.23 -5.47 -7.51
N ASN A 60 -17.80 -5.03 -6.39
CA ASN A 60 -19.21 -5.21 -6.08
C ASN A 60 -20.06 -4.34 -7.00
#